data_AF-A0A9W3BUQ1-F1
#
_entry.id   AF-A0A9W3BUQ1-F1
#
_cell.length_a   1.000
_cell.length_b   1.000
_cell.length_c   1.000
_cell.angle_alpha   90.00
_cell.angle_beta   90.00
_cell.angle_gamma   90.00
#
_symmetry.space_group_name_H-M   'P 1'
#
loop_
_entity.id
_entity.type
_entity.pdbx_description
1 polymer ?
#
loop_
_entity_poly.entity_id
_entity_poly.type
_entity_poly.pdbx_seq_one_letter_code
_entity_poly.pdbx_strand_id
1 'polypeptide(L)'
;MNTSDEDIADIAPESYFKTLSLKYFASEPLRMVYGYRDLIHSCLESNNPESHFIEGTNQYFFHKSTSNALEHLRLSAVGKYDKGTYLFGILLLCNGKLKRGRKVLDTLKWKHTLTTTNRCWREIKKVLSVYGIDLEDTYLTNMAKLKPPRTCDLHKKTHLCKKCYYFIRVQMFVDYIAYRK
;
A
#
# COMPACT_ATOMS: atom_id res chain seq x y z
N MET A 1 14.08 -23.06 43.25
CA MET A 1 13.14 -23.40 42.16
C MET A 1 11.75 -23.07 42.64
N ASN A 2 11.15 -22.04 42.04
CA ASN A 2 9.71 -21.86 41.87
C ASN A 2 9.56 -20.57 41.04
N THR A 3 9.52 -20.76 39.73
CA THR A 3 9.12 -19.75 38.75
C THR A 3 7.60 -19.68 38.80
N SER A 4 7.04 -18.65 39.42
CA SER A 4 5.61 -18.36 39.39
C SER A 4 5.28 -17.68 38.06
N ASP A 5 4.53 -18.41 37.24
CA ASP A 5 3.88 -17.98 36.00
C ASP A 5 2.77 -16.94 36.28
N GLU A 6 3.15 -15.75 36.71
CA GLU A 6 2.22 -14.63 36.90
C GLU A 6 2.75 -13.41 36.16
N ASP A 7 2.54 -13.37 34.84
CA ASP A 7 2.61 -12.14 34.04
C ASP A 7 1.97 -12.29 32.65
N ILE A 8 0.92 -13.13 32.52
CA ILE A 8 -0.01 -12.99 31.39
C ILE A 8 -1.01 -11.92 31.79
N ALA A 9 -0.53 -10.68 31.78
CA ALA A 9 -1.38 -9.50 31.96
C ALA A 9 -2.53 -9.56 30.95
N ASP A 10 -3.73 -9.29 31.45
CA ASP A 10 -4.99 -9.19 30.75
C ASP A 10 -4.88 -8.15 29.61
N ILE A 11 -4.40 -8.60 28.44
CA ILE A 11 -4.38 -7.78 27.23
C ILE A 11 -5.83 -7.64 26.83
N ALA A 12 -6.43 -6.48 27.13
CA ALA A 12 -7.76 -6.13 26.66
C ALA A 12 -7.91 -6.54 25.18
N PRO A 13 -8.98 -7.25 24.77
CA PRO A 13 -9.13 -7.80 23.43
C PRO A 13 -8.86 -6.79 22.29
N GLU A 14 -9.17 -5.51 22.52
CA GLU A 14 -8.89 -4.39 21.61
C GLU A 14 -7.38 -4.19 21.33
N SER A 15 -6.54 -4.38 22.35
CA SER A 15 -5.07 -4.28 22.23
C SER A 15 -4.49 -5.42 21.39
N TYR A 16 -5.05 -6.63 21.53
CA TYR A 16 -4.63 -7.80 20.77
C TYR A 16 -4.85 -7.59 19.26
N PHE A 17 -6.09 -7.34 18.83
CA PHE A 17 -6.40 -7.22 17.41
C PHE A 17 -5.75 -6.01 16.73
N LYS A 18 -5.53 -4.93 17.49
CA LYS A 18 -4.80 -3.74 17.01
C LYS A 18 -3.35 -4.03 16.66
N THR A 19 -2.70 -4.94 17.38
CA THR A 19 -1.27 -5.26 17.24
C THR A 19 -0.99 -6.59 16.57
N LEU A 20 -2.03 -7.43 16.40
CA LEU A 20 -1.94 -8.72 15.73
C LEU A 20 -1.31 -8.57 14.35
N SER A 21 -0.25 -9.35 14.10
CA SER A 21 0.36 -9.39 12.78
C SER A 21 -0.49 -10.20 11.82
N LEU A 22 -0.84 -9.58 10.70
CA LEU A 22 -1.51 -10.16 9.56
C LEU A 22 -0.56 -10.29 8.36
N LYS A 23 0.77 -10.33 8.59
CA LYS A 23 1.80 -10.29 7.52
C LYS A 23 1.58 -11.32 6.41
N TYR A 24 1.13 -12.51 6.77
CA TYR A 24 0.75 -13.57 5.81
C TYR A 24 -0.37 -13.09 4.90
N PHE A 25 -1.49 -12.65 5.48
CA PHE A 25 -2.64 -12.13 4.74
C PHE A 25 -2.32 -10.81 4.00
N ALA A 26 -1.47 -9.95 4.54
CA ALA A 26 -0.98 -8.76 3.86
C ALA A 26 -0.03 -9.08 2.69
N SER A 27 0.35 -10.35 2.50
CA SER A 27 1.06 -10.82 1.30
C SER A 27 0.11 -11.52 0.32
N GLU A 28 -1.02 -12.03 0.80
CA GLU A 28 -2.08 -12.68 0.00
C GLU A 28 -3.48 -12.16 0.38
N PRO A 29 -3.79 -10.86 0.14
CA PRO A 29 -4.98 -10.22 0.73
C PRO A 29 -6.29 -10.80 0.20
N LEU A 30 -6.28 -11.33 -1.02
CA LEU A 30 -7.44 -11.97 -1.64
C LEU A 30 -7.97 -13.17 -0.82
N ARG A 31 -7.13 -13.84 -0.01
CA ARG A 31 -7.58 -14.93 0.88
C ARG A 31 -8.60 -14.46 1.92
N MET A 32 -8.48 -13.21 2.38
CA MET A 32 -9.39 -12.61 3.36
C MET A 32 -10.77 -12.30 2.78
N VAL A 33 -10.93 -12.33 1.45
CA VAL A 33 -12.26 -12.21 0.81
C VAL A 33 -13.06 -13.51 0.98
N TYR A 34 -12.39 -14.66 0.90
CA TYR A 34 -13.02 -15.98 0.87
C TYR A 34 -13.11 -16.65 2.25
N GLY A 35 -12.41 -16.14 3.27
CA GLY A 35 -12.43 -16.68 4.63
C GLY A 35 -11.96 -15.67 5.67
N TYR A 36 -12.00 -16.05 6.95
CA TYR A 36 -11.49 -15.25 8.07
C TYR A 36 -12.20 -13.89 8.29
N ARG A 37 -13.50 -13.84 7.98
CA ARG A 37 -14.31 -12.60 8.12
C ARG A 37 -14.31 -12.02 9.53
N ASP A 38 -14.46 -12.88 10.54
CA ASP A 38 -14.49 -12.42 11.93
C ASP A 38 -13.14 -11.83 12.34
N LEU A 39 -12.05 -12.48 11.94
CA LEU A 39 -10.68 -12.00 12.21
C LEU A 39 -10.43 -10.63 11.58
N ILE A 40 -10.71 -10.47 10.28
CA ILE A 40 -10.47 -9.19 9.61
C ILE A 40 -11.38 -8.10 10.17
N HIS A 41 -12.63 -8.42 10.54
CA HIS A 41 -13.56 -7.49 11.13
C HIS A 41 -13.05 -6.96 12.49
N SER A 42 -12.68 -7.85 13.42
CA SER A 42 -12.13 -7.45 14.72
C SER A 42 -10.85 -6.62 14.58
N CYS A 43 -9.98 -6.96 13.64
CA CYS A 43 -8.79 -6.17 13.35
C CYS A 43 -9.10 -4.79 12.73
N LEU A 44 -10.15 -4.67 11.89
CA LEU A 44 -10.57 -3.39 11.32
C LEU A 44 -11.16 -2.46 12.40
N GLU A 45 -12.04 -2.98 13.25
CA GLU A 45 -12.61 -2.23 14.38
C GLU A 45 -11.51 -1.73 15.34
N SER A 46 -10.49 -2.56 15.55
CA SER A 46 -9.32 -2.21 16.37
C SER A 46 -8.31 -1.29 15.67
N ASN A 47 -8.62 -0.80 14.47
CA ASN A 47 -7.76 0.07 13.64
C ASN A 47 -6.37 -0.52 13.36
N ASN A 48 -6.28 -1.83 13.12
CA ASN A 48 -5.03 -2.48 12.75
C ASN A 48 -4.54 -1.97 11.37
N PRO A 49 -3.30 -1.48 11.24
CA PRO A 49 -2.82 -0.93 9.97
C PRO A 49 -2.67 -1.96 8.84
N GLU A 50 -2.39 -3.22 9.17
CA GLU A 50 -2.28 -4.30 8.19
C GLU A 50 -3.66 -4.75 7.70
N SER A 51 -4.68 -4.79 8.57
CA SER A 51 -6.06 -5.13 8.17
C SER A 51 -6.62 -4.10 7.20
N HIS A 52 -6.39 -2.81 7.48
CA HIS A 52 -6.76 -1.73 6.57
C HIS A 52 -6.00 -1.78 5.24
N PHE A 53 -4.76 -2.25 5.21
CA PHE A 53 -4.05 -2.49 3.95
C PHE A 53 -4.69 -3.62 3.14
N ILE A 54 -5.01 -4.73 3.81
CA ILE A 54 -5.65 -5.90 3.20
C ILE A 54 -7.00 -5.50 2.61
N GLU A 55 -7.86 -4.90 3.43
CA GLU A 55 -9.20 -4.49 3.03
C GLU A 55 -9.16 -3.43 1.93
N GLY A 56 -8.30 -2.42 2.07
CA GLY A 56 -8.13 -1.40 1.04
C GLY A 56 -7.67 -1.96 -0.30
N THR A 57 -6.82 -2.99 -0.29
CA THR A 57 -6.38 -3.69 -1.51
C THR A 57 -7.52 -4.47 -2.15
N ASN A 58 -8.27 -5.23 -1.36
CA ASN A 58 -9.42 -6.01 -1.86
C ASN A 58 -10.53 -5.11 -2.39
N GLN A 59 -10.86 -4.04 -1.67
CA GLN A 59 -11.84 -3.04 -2.12
C GLN A 59 -11.44 -2.45 -3.48
N TYR A 60 -10.15 -2.15 -3.67
CA TYR A 60 -9.71 -1.52 -4.92
C TYR A 60 -9.70 -2.49 -6.10
N PHE A 61 -9.04 -3.63 -5.93
CA PHE A 61 -8.72 -4.50 -7.07
C PHE A 61 -9.75 -5.59 -7.32
N PHE A 62 -10.44 -6.07 -6.27
CA PHE A 62 -11.44 -7.12 -6.37
C PHE A 62 -12.87 -6.55 -6.41
N HIS A 63 -13.26 -5.73 -5.44
CA HIS A 63 -14.62 -5.16 -5.38
C HIS A 63 -14.82 -3.93 -6.27
N LYS A 64 -13.74 -3.35 -6.81
CA LYS A 64 -13.76 -2.14 -7.65
C LYS A 64 -14.42 -0.92 -6.96
N SER A 65 -14.32 -0.85 -5.63
CA SER A 65 -14.80 0.28 -4.81
C SER A 65 -13.65 1.23 -4.46
N THR A 66 -13.40 2.20 -5.35
CA THR A 66 -12.29 3.15 -5.20
C THR A 66 -12.40 4.01 -3.93
N SER A 67 -13.59 4.46 -3.55
CA SER A 67 -13.78 5.31 -2.36
C SER A 67 -13.42 4.57 -1.07
N ASN A 68 -13.99 3.37 -0.87
CA ASN A 68 -13.74 2.54 0.32
C ASN A 68 -12.27 2.12 0.37
N ALA A 69 -11.71 1.72 -0.77
CA ALA A 69 -10.32 1.35 -0.87
C ALA A 69 -9.37 2.48 -0.42
N LEU A 70 -9.59 3.69 -0.93
CA LEU A 70 -8.75 4.83 -0.57
C LEU A 70 -8.89 5.23 0.89
N GLU A 71 -10.05 5.00 1.51
CA GLU A 71 -10.25 5.27 2.92
C GLU A 71 -9.51 4.27 3.81
N HIS A 72 -9.63 2.97 3.53
CA HIS A 72 -8.85 1.96 4.26
C HIS A 72 -7.34 2.13 4.06
N LEU A 73 -6.88 2.37 2.83
CA LEU A 73 -5.46 2.63 2.58
C LEU A 73 -4.96 3.92 3.26
N ARG A 74 -5.82 4.93 3.44
CA ARG A 74 -5.51 6.10 4.28
C ARG A 74 -5.29 5.70 5.73
N LEU A 75 -6.18 4.89 6.31
CA LEU A 75 -6.07 4.43 7.70
C LEU A 75 -4.81 3.59 7.91
N SER A 76 -4.48 2.70 6.95
CA SER A 76 -3.22 1.96 6.94
C SER A 76 -1.99 2.88 6.93
N ALA A 77 -2.03 3.96 6.14
CA ALA A 77 -0.96 4.96 6.09
C ALA A 77 -0.86 5.79 7.39
N VAL A 78 -1.99 6.14 8.02
CA VAL A 78 -2.03 6.80 9.34
C VAL A 78 -1.40 5.90 10.39
N GLY A 79 -1.66 4.60 10.32
CA GLY A 79 -1.02 3.55 11.13
C GLY A 79 0.45 3.29 10.79
N LYS A 80 1.06 4.10 9.91
CA LYS A 80 2.47 4.01 9.49
C LYS A 80 2.86 2.65 8.89
N TYR A 81 1.91 1.95 8.26
CA TYR A 81 2.24 0.75 7.52
C TYR A 81 2.83 1.11 6.16
N ASP A 82 4.11 0.79 5.94
CA ASP A 82 4.86 1.20 4.74
C ASP A 82 4.18 0.76 3.44
N LYS A 83 3.72 -0.49 3.35
CA LYS A 83 3.02 -1.02 2.15
C LYS A 83 1.73 -0.25 1.87
N GLY A 84 0.93 -0.02 2.91
CA GLY A 84 -0.30 0.77 2.81
C GLY A 84 -0.04 2.20 2.40
N THR A 85 0.94 2.84 3.03
CA THR A 85 1.38 4.20 2.68
C THR A 85 1.83 4.29 1.23
N TYR A 86 2.65 3.34 0.77
CA TYR A 86 3.14 3.31 -0.60
C TYR A 86 1.99 3.12 -1.58
N LEU A 87 1.17 2.07 -1.43
CA LEU A 87 0.08 1.77 -2.34
C LEU A 87 -0.94 2.91 -2.37
N PHE A 88 -1.30 3.47 -1.20
CA PHE A 88 -2.16 4.64 -1.11
C PHE A 88 -1.61 5.82 -1.91
N GLY A 89 -0.32 6.11 -1.75
CA GLY A 89 0.36 7.17 -2.48
C GLY A 89 0.30 6.97 -3.99
N ILE A 90 0.56 5.76 -4.48
CA ILE A 90 0.47 5.43 -5.92
C ILE A 90 -0.95 5.60 -6.43
N LEU A 91 -1.95 5.02 -5.75
CA LEU A 91 -3.34 5.08 -6.21
C LEU A 91 -3.88 6.51 -6.19
N LEU A 92 -3.50 7.34 -5.21
CA LEU A 92 -3.83 8.76 -5.24
C LEU A 92 -3.27 9.48 -6.47
N LEU A 93 -2.03 9.16 -6.88
CA LEU A 93 -1.44 9.73 -8.08
C LEU A 93 -2.17 9.25 -9.35
N CYS A 94 -2.46 7.94 -9.45
CA CYS A 94 -3.21 7.35 -10.56
C CYS A 94 -4.63 7.94 -10.68
N ASN A 95 -5.27 8.27 -9.56
CA ASN A 95 -6.60 8.89 -9.49
C ASN A 95 -6.57 10.43 -9.56
N GLY A 96 -5.45 11.04 -9.98
CA GLY A 96 -5.35 12.49 -10.22
C GLY A 96 -5.22 13.36 -8.96
N LYS A 97 -5.18 12.78 -7.76
CA LYS A 97 -4.95 13.48 -6.49
C LYS A 97 -3.45 13.77 -6.28
N LEU A 98 -2.81 14.41 -7.26
CA LEU A 98 -1.35 14.51 -7.41
C LEU A 98 -0.65 15.11 -6.19
N LYS A 99 -1.12 16.26 -5.71
CA LYS A 99 -0.52 16.95 -4.54
C LYS A 99 -0.56 16.07 -3.29
N ARG A 100 -1.68 15.37 -3.06
CA ARG A 100 -1.87 14.50 -1.90
C ARG A 100 -1.03 13.23 -2.00
N GLY A 101 -1.01 12.57 -3.17
CA GLY A 101 -0.19 11.37 -3.40
C GLY A 101 1.30 11.65 -3.19
N ARG A 102 1.81 12.80 -3.66
CA ARG A 102 3.20 13.21 -3.42
C ARG A 102 3.51 13.40 -1.93
N LYS A 103 2.61 14.05 -1.18
CA LYS A 103 2.77 14.25 0.27
C LYS A 103 2.80 12.92 1.03
N VAL A 104 1.92 11.98 0.66
CA VAL A 104 1.90 10.63 1.25
C VAL A 104 3.21 9.90 0.96
N LEU A 105 3.68 9.88 -0.29
CA LEU A 105 4.94 9.18 -0.60
C LEU A 105 6.15 9.83 0.09
N ASP A 106 6.17 11.15 0.28
CA ASP A 106 7.24 11.85 0.98
C ASP A 106 7.42 11.38 2.44
N THR A 107 6.39 10.82 3.09
CA THR A 107 6.49 10.27 4.46
C THR A 107 7.38 9.02 4.53
N LEU A 108 7.56 8.32 3.41
CA LEU A 108 8.48 7.18 3.28
C LEU A 108 9.95 7.60 3.16
N LYS A 109 10.26 8.90 3.32
CA LYS A 109 11.63 9.45 3.36
C LYS A 109 12.49 9.09 2.14
N TRP A 110 11.84 8.91 0.98
CA TRP A 110 12.49 8.42 -0.25
C TRP A 110 13.62 9.32 -0.77
N LYS A 111 13.63 10.59 -0.38
CA LYS A 111 14.69 11.56 -0.72
C LYS A 111 16.05 11.18 -0.14
N HIS A 112 16.06 10.46 0.98
CA HIS A 112 17.28 9.99 1.62
C HIS A 112 17.70 8.61 1.10
N THR A 113 16.72 7.72 0.91
CA THR A 113 16.98 6.35 0.41
C THR A 113 15.77 5.77 -0.31
N LEU A 114 16.02 5.03 -1.40
CA LEU A 114 14.97 4.31 -2.13
C LEU A 114 14.66 2.93 -1.54
N THR A 115 15.37 2.48 -0.49
CA THR A 115 15.25 1.12 0.07
C THR A 115 13.81 0.76 0.45
N THR A 116 13.13 1.60 1.25
CA THR A 116 11.75 1.33 1.70
C THR A 116 10.78 1.23 0.52
N THR A 117 10.89 2.17 -0.42
CA THR A 117 9.95 2.25 -1.55
C THR A 117 10.21 1.16 -2.60
N ASN A 118 11.47 0.75 -2.80
CA ASN A 118 11.83 -0.41 -3.60
C ASN A 118 11.36 -1.73 -2.97
N ARG A 119 11.49 -1.87 -1.64
CA ARG A 119 10.94 -3.01 -0.89
C ARG A 119 9.43 -3.09 -1.04
N CYS A 120 8.73 -1.99 -0.77
CA CYS A 120 7.27 -1.92 -0.92
C CYS A 120 6.83 -2.28 -2.32
N TRP A 121 7.50 -1.76 -3.35
CA TRP A 121 7.19 -2.11 -4.73
C TRP A 121 7.32 -3.61 -5.00
N ARG A 122 8.42 -4.23 -4.57
CA ARG A 122 8.64 -5.68 -4.76
C ARG A 122 7.55 -6.51 -4.10
N GLU A 123 7.09 -6.12 -2.91
CA GLU A 123 6.03 -6.81 -2.18
C GLU A 123 4.65 -6.57 -2.80
N ILE A 124 4.36 -5.33 -3.20
CA ILE A 124 3.10 -4.98 -3.86
C ILE A 124 2.95 -5.72 -5.19
N LYS A 125 4.02 -5.91 -5.97
CA LYS A 125 3.94 -6.75 -7.17
C LYS A 125 3.40 -8.16 -6.87
N LYS A 126 3.83 -8.78 -5.77
CA LYS A 126 3.33 -10.10 -5.36
C LYS A 126 1.86 -10.04 -4.94
N VAL A 127 1.48 -8.99 -4.22
CA VAL A 127 0.07 -8.76 -3.85
C VAL A 127 -0.79 -8.59 -5.11
N LEU A 128 -0.37 -7.75 -6.04
CA LEU A 128 -1.11 -7.49 -7.27
C LEU A 128 -1.19 -8.74 -8.16
N SER A 129 -0.22 -9.66 -8.08
CA SER A 129 -0.12 -10.82 -8.97
C SER A 129 -1.26 -11.84 -8.88
N VAL A 130 -2.18 -11.69 -7.93
CA VAL A 130 -3.37 -12.55 -7.81
C VAL A 130 -4.67 -11.89 -8.28
N TYR A 131 -4.68 -10.59 -8.57
CA TYR A 131 -5.89 -9.87 -9.00
C TYR A 131 -5.99 -9.75 -10.52
N GLY A 132 -7.20 -9.81 -11.07
CA GLY A 132 -7.50 -9.33 -12.43
C GLY A 132 -7.61 -7.81 -12.43
N ILE A 133 -6.56 -7.13 -12.87
CA ILE A 133 -6.48 -5.65 -12.82
C ILE A 133 -6.57 -5.12 -14.24
N ASP A 134 -7.62 -4.36 -14.51
CA ASP A 134 -7.79 -3.63 -15.77
C ASP A 134 -6.92 -2.37 -15.77
N LEU A 135 -6.30 -2.11 -16.91
CA LEU A 135 -5.58 -0.86 -17.11
C LEU A 135 -6.58 0.26 -17.41
N GLU A 136 -6.78 1.16 -16.47
CA GLU A 136 -7.67 2.31 -16.66
C GLU A 136 -6.97 3.48 -17.37
N ASP A 137 -7.68 4.16 -18.27
CA ASP A 137 -7.22 5.38 -18.97
C ASP A 137 -6.86 6.51 -18.00
N THR A 138 -7.50 6.54 -16.83
CA THR A 138 -7.22 7.50 -15.77
C THR A 138 -5.77 7.38 -15.28
N TYR A 139 -5.23 6.16 -15.23
CA TYR A 139 -3.86 5.92 -14.78
C TYR A 139 -2.86 6.46 -15.79
N LEU A 140 -3.09 6.19 -17.08
CA LEU A 140 -2.26 6.68 -18.19
C LEU A 140 -2.29 8.22 -18.26
N THR A 141 -3.48 8.79 -18.17
CA THR A 141 -3.70 10.24 -18.21
C THR A 141 -2.98 10.95 -17.06
N ASN A 142 -3.10 10.44 -15.84
CA ASN A 142 -2.47 11.07 -14.68
C ASN A 142 -0.97 10.77 -14.58
N MET A 143 -0.50 9.63 -15.09
CA MET A 143 0.92 9.36 -15.28
C MET A 143 1.56 10.38 -16.24
N ALA A 144 0.90 10.69 -17.37
CA ALA A 144 1.39 11.69 -18.33
C ALA A 144 1.56 13.08 -17.68
N LYS A 145 0.66 13.48 -16.78
CA LYS A 145 0.76 14.74 -16.00
C LYS A 145 1.94 14.76 -15.03
N LEU A 146 2.49 13.60 -14.66
CA LEU A 146 3.67 13.50 -13.81
C LEU A 146 4.98 13.54 -14.59
N LYS A 147 4.93 13.49 -15.93
CA LYS A 147 6.12 13.40 -16.78
C LYS A 147 7.12 14.51 -16.43
N PRO A 148 8.37 14.14 -16.06
CA PRO A 148 9.36 15.13 -15.70
C PRO A 148 9.85 15.91 -16.93
N PRO A 149 10.50 17.07 -16.73
CA PRO A 149 11.15 17.81 -17.81
C PRO A 149 12.19 16.94 -18.53
N ARG A 150 12.39 17.20 -19.84
CA ARG A 150 13.36 16.48 -20.68
C ARG A 150 14.81 16.52 -20.17
N THR A 151 15.15 17.51 -19.34
CA THR A 151 16.47 17.67 -18.73
C THR A 151 16.75 16.66 -17.62
N CYS A 152 15.76 15.87 -17.21
CA CYS A 152 15.94 14.84 -16.20
C CYS A 152 16.44 13.53 -16.83
N ASP A 153 17.51 12.97 -16.27
CA ASP A 153 17.96 11.63 -16.60
C ASP A 153 17.07 10.57 -15.91
N LEU A 154 16.30 9.83 -16.70
CA LEU A 154 15.41 8.77 -16.24
C LEU A 154 16.11 7.41 -16.09
N HIS A 155 17.34 7.28 -16.59
CA HIS A 155 18.11 6.04 -16.54
C HIS A 155 18.91 5.91 -15.23
N LYS A 156 19.16 7.02 -14.52
CA LYS A 156 19.87 7.03 -13.23
C LYS A 156 19.00 6.56 -12.06
N LYS A 157 18.88 5.24 -11.89
CA LYS A 157 18.02 4.59 -10.87
C LYS A 157 18.51 4.71 -9.42
N THR A 158 19.77 5.08 -9.18
CA THR A 158 20.38 5.17 -7.84
C THR A 158 20.07 6.48 -7.11
N HIS A 159 19.85 7.57 -7.85
CA HIS A 159 19.44 8.87 -7.30
C HIS A 159 18.39 9.50 -8.20
N LEU A 160 17.11 9.40 -7.79
CA LEU A 160 16.00 10.03 -8.50
C LEU A 160 15.77 11.45 -7.97
N CYS A 161 15.71 12.42 -8.88
CA CYS A 161 15.25 13.75 -8.50
C CYS A 161 13.75 13.72 -8.15
N LYS A 162 13.27 14.73 -7.43
CA LYS A 162 11.86 14.84 -7.01
C LYS A 162 10.87 14.82 -8.17
N LYS A 163 11.27 15.33 -9.34
CA LYS A 163 10.40 15.33 -10.52
C LYS A 163 10.28 13.91 -11.12
N CYS A 164 11.35 13.13 -11.13
CA CYS A 164 11.36 11.77 -11.66
C CYS A 164 10.72 10.74 -10.74
N TYR A 165 10.92 10.88 -9.43
CA TYR A 165 10.51 9.85 -8.47
C TYR A 165 9.03 9.47 -8.62
N TYR A 166 8.11 10.44 -8.56
CA TYR A 166 6.68 10.13 -8.62
C TYR A 166 6.26 9.56 -9.98
N PHE A 167 6.82 10.09 -11.07
CA PHE A 167 6.55 9.57 -12.41
C PHE A 167 6.99 8.11 -12.53
N ILE A 168 8.23 7.79 -12.15
CA ILE A 168 8.78 6.43 -12.23
C ILE A 168 7.99 5.47 -11.36
N ARG A 169 7.58 5.88 -10.16
CA ARG A 169 6.77 5.01 -9.28
C ARG A 169 5.40 4.68 -9.86
N VAL A 170 4.73 5.66 -10.47
CA VAL A 170 3.46 5.43 -11.17
C VAL A 170 3.68 4.62 -12.45
N GLN A 171 4.75 4.92 -13.20
CA GLN A 171 5.11 4.18 -14.41
C GLN A 171 5.36 2.70 -14.11
N MET A 172 6.12 2.38 -13.06
CA MET A 172 6.34 1.00 -12.64
C MET A 172 5.03 0.27 -12.33
N PHE A 173 4.06 0.95 -11.71
CA PHE A 173 2.74 0.41 -11.42
C PHE A 173 1.92 0.16 -12.70
N VAL A 174 1.86 1.17 -13.59
CA VAL A 174 1.14 1.10 -14.87
C VAL A 174 1.74 0.03 -15.78
N ASP A 175 3.06 0.02 -15.96
CA ASP A 175 3.77 -0.97 -16.78
C ASP A 175 3.54 -2.38 -16.23
N TYR A 176 3.60 -2.56 -14.91
CA TYR A 176 3.33 -3.86 -14.30
C TYR A 176 1.93 -4.37 -14.60
N ILE A 177 0.91 -3.51 -14.62
CA ILE A 177 -0.46 -3.90 -14.98
C ILE A 177 -0.56 -4.19 -16.48
N ALA A 178 0.01 -3.32 -17.32
CA ALA A 178 -0.08 -3.41 -18.77
C ALA A 178 0.58 -4.67 -19.36
N TYR A 179 1.72 -5.10 -18.82
CA TYR A 179 2.52 -6.21 -19.33
C TYR A 179 2.29 -7.54 -18.61
N ARG A 180 1.27 -7.65 -17.74
CA ARG A 180 0.96 -8.88 -16.99
C ARG A 180 0.13 -9.90 -17.77
N LYS A 181 0.11 -9.79 -19.11
CA LYS A 181 -0.59 -10.75 -19.96
C LYS A 181 0.06 -12.12 -19.87
#